data_AF-A0A0G1M7Y8-F1
#
_entry.id   AF-A0A0G1M7Y8-F1
#
_cell.length_a   1.000
_cell.length_b   1.000
_cell.length_c   1.000
_cell.angle_alpha   90.00
_cell.angle_beta   90.00
_cell.angle_gamma   90.00
#
_symmetry.space_group_name_H-M   'P 1'
#
loop_
_entity.id
_entity.type
_entity.pdbx_description
1 polymer ?
#
loop_
_entity_poly.entity_id
_entity_poly.type
_entity_poly.pdbx_seq_one_letter_code
_entity_poly.pdbx_strand_id
1 'polypeptide(L)' 'MLQQEKKQCYFCTTSRAVIDYKDTETLRRFLSGLAKIYPRRKSGLCAKHQRRLAEAVKRARYLALLPFTTR' A
#
# COMPACT_ATOMS: atom_id res chain seq x y z
N MET A 1 -24.49 4.03 5.53
CA MET A 1 -23.39 3.99 6.53
C MET A 1 -22.60 2.70 6.31
N LEU A 2 -21.50 2.71 5.54
CA LEU A 2 -20.70 1.48 5.35
C LEU A 2 -19.94 1.19 6.64
N GLN A 3 -20.55 0.33 7.47
CA GLN A 3 -20.01 -0.14 8.74
C GLN A 3 -18.69 -0.85 8.48
N GLN A 4 -17.58 -0.22 8.88
CA GLN A 4 -16.25 -0.77 8.68
C GLN A 4 -15.96 -1.76 9.81
N GLU A 5 -15.96 -3.04 9.48
CA GLU A 5 -15.36 -4.07 10.31
C GLU A 5 -13.91 -3.65 10.63
N LYS A 6 -13.49 -3.75 11.90
CA LYS A 6 -12.11 -3.47 12.32
C LYS A 6 -11.18 -4.52 11.72
N LYS A 7 -10.83 -4.37 10.44
CA LYS A 7 -9.89 -5.25 9.75
C LYS A 7 -8.51 -5.05 10.36
N GLN A 8 -7.94 -6.14 10.86
CA GLN A 8 -6.60 -6.15 11.42
C GLN A 8 -5.60 -5.82 10.31
N CYS A 9 -4.64 -4.95 10.61
CA CYS A 9 -3.68 -4.49 9.61
C CYS A 9 -2.80 -5.66 9.15
N TYR A 10 -2.78 -5.92 7.85
CA TYR A 10 -1.99 -7.00 7.22
C TYR A 10 -0.52 -7.03 7.67
N PHE A 11 0.12 -5.86 7.70
CA PHE A 11 1.53 -5.70 8.12
C PHE A 11 1.73 -5.79 9.65
N CYS A 12 0.68 -5.61 10.46
CA CYS A 12 0.77 -5.82 11.90
C CYS A 12 0.68 -7.30 12.27
N THR A 13 -0.16 -8.07 11.55
CA THR A 13 -0.35 -9.49 11.82
C THR A 13 0.78 -10.34 11.23
N THR A 14 1.32 -9.91 10.08
CA THR A 14 2.45 -10.59 9.43
C THR A 14 3.76 -10.01 9.98
N SER A 15 4.30 -10.61 11.03
CA SER A 15 5.53 -10.15 11.73
C SER A 15 6.77 -10.01 10.84
N ARG A 16 6.79 -10.66 9.66
CA ARG A 16 7.88 -10.60 8.66
C ARG A 16 7.61 -9.66 7.48
N ALA A 17 6.46 -8.99 7.42
CA ALA A 17 6.11 -8.12 6.29
C ALA A 17 6.75 -6.73 6.46
N VAL A 18 8.00 -6.61 6.03
CA VAL A 18 8.70 -5.33 5.92
C VAL A 18 8.17 -4.60 4.67
N ILE A 19 7.82 -3.33 4.82
CA ILE A 19 7.40 -2.48 3.70
C ILE A 19 8.67 -1.91 3.07
N ASP A 20 9.10 -2.49 1.94
CA ASP A 20 10.21 -1.99 1.12
C ASP A 20 9.71 -1.54 -0.27
N TYR A 21 10.41 -0.58 -0.88
CA TYR A 21 10.14 -0.11 -2.24
C TYR A 21 10.52 -1.14 -3.30
N LYS A 22 11.40 -2.09 -2.95
CA LYS A 22 11.87 -3.17 -3.84
C LYS A 22 10.80 -4.23 -4.08
N ASP A 23 9.93 -4.47 -3.10
CA ASP A 23 8.90 -5.50 -3.14
C ASP A 23 7.66 -5.05 -3.93
N THR A 24 7.84 -4.83 -5.24
CA THR A 24 6.80 -4.30 -6.13
C THR A 24 5.51 -5.12 -6.13
N GLU A 25 5.61 -6.45 -5.94
CA GLU A 25 4.45 -7.33 -5.90
C GLU A 25 3.52 -7.01 -4.72
N THR A 26 4.10 -6.78 -3.54
CA THR A 26 3.33 -6.40 -2.35
C THR A 26 2.73 -5.01 -2.51
N LEU A 27 3.49 -4.06 -3.05
CA LEU A 27 3.04 -2.68 -3.25
C LEU A 27 1.90 -2.59 -4.27
N ARG A 28 1.94 -3.39 -5.34
CA ARG A 28 0.87 -3.45 -6.37
C ARG A 28 -0.48 -3.82 -5.79
N ARG A 29 -0.54 -4.68 -4.76
CA ARG A 29 -1.79 -5.05 -4.07
C ARG A 29 -2.49 -3.87 -3.42
N PHE A 30 -1.74 -2.81 -3.08
CA PHE A 30 -2.28 -1.58 -2.49
C PHE A 30 -2.49 -0.44 -3.50
N LEU A 31 -2.39 -0.72 -4.79
CA LEU A 31 -2.68 0.22 -5.86
C LEU A 31 -4.03 -0.10 -6.54
N SER A 32 -4.69 0.94 -7.03
CA SER A 32 -5.85 0.82 -7.91
C SER A 32 -5.43 0.43 -9.32
N GLY A 33 -6.40 0.03 -10.17
CA GLY A 33 -6.15 -0.24 -11.59
C GLY A 33 -5.56 0.95 -12.36
N LEU A 34 -5.73 2.18 -11.85
CA LEU A 34 -5.11 3.40 -12.37
C LEU A 34 -3.76 3.74 -11.70
N ALA A 35 -3.14 2.74 -11.06
CA ALA A 35 -1.92 2.88 -10.28
C ALA A 35 -2.00 3.86 -9.09
N LYS A 36 -3.18 4.32 -8.66
CA LYS A 36 -3.34 5.23 -7.51
C LYS A 36 -3.25 4.46 -6.18
N ILE A 37 -2.66 5.06 -5.14
CA ILE A 37 -2.57 4.42 -3.81
C ILE A 37 -3.97 4.31 -3.20
N TYR A 38 -4.33 3.13 -2.70
CA TYR A 38 -5.61 2.98 -2.01
C TYR A 38 -5.67 3.79 -0.72
N PRO A 39 -6.80 4.46 -0.43
CA PRO A 39 -6.99 5.14 0.83
C PRO A 39 -7.05 4.12 1.97
N ARG A 40 -6.71 4.58 3.18
CA ARG A 40 -6.67 3.75 4.40
C ARG A 40 -7.93 2.89 4.57
N ARG A 41 -9.11 3.49 4.36
CA ARG A 41 -10.43 2.83 4.42
C ARG A 41 -10.58 1.58 3.54
N LYS A 42 -9.92 1.55 2.39
CA LYS A 42 -9.97 0.42 1.44
C LYS A 42 -8.83 -0.57 1.68
N SER A 43 -7.65 -0.06 2.03
CA SER A 43 -6.46 -0.88 2.29
C SER A 43 -6.50 -1.65 3.63
N GLY A 44 -7.28 -1.20 4.61
CA GLY A 44 -7.32 -1.82 5.95
C GLY A 44 -6.04 -1.65 6.78
N LEU A 45 -5.12 -0.76 6.37
CA LEU A 45 -3.84 -0.57 7.05
C LEU A 45 -3.95 0.34 8.28
N CYS A 46 -3.05 0.17 9.25
CA CYS A 46 -2.89 1.13 10.34
C CYS A 46 -2.27 2.44 9.82
N ALA A 47 -2.45 3.55 10.54
CA ALA A 47 -1.93 4.85 10.09
C ALA A 47 -0.41 4.85 9.88
N LYS A 48 0.34 4.13 10.73
CA LYS A 48 1.80 3.97 10.63
C LYS A 48 2.20 3.26 9.34
N HIS A 49 1.59 2.10 9.06
CA HIS A 49 1.88 1.33 7.85
C HIS A 49 1.41 2.02 6.58
N GLN A 50 0.28 2.74 6.61
CA GLN A 50 -0.17 3.53 5.46
C GLN A 50 0.86 4.61 5.06
N ARG A 51 1.47 5.30 6.04
CA ARG A 51 2.51 6.31 5.78
C ARG A 51 3.76 5.68 5.17
N ARG A 52 4.25 4.58 5.76
CA ARG A 52 5.41 3.82 5.26
C ARG A 52 5.16 3.26 3.85
N LEU A 53 3.98 2.71 3.60
CA LEU A 53 3.56 2.24 2.29
C LEU A 53 3.59 3.36 1.27
N ALA A 54 3.01 4.52 1.59
CA ALA A 54 2.98 5.65 0.68
C ALA A 54 4.40 6.14 0.33
N GLU A 55 5.31 6.15 1.30
CA GLU A 55 6.72 6.48 1.08
C GLU A 55 7.41 5.45 0.17
N ALA A 56 7.24 4.16 0.45
CA ALA A 56 7.80 3.08 -0.37
C ALA A 56 7.28 3.12 -1.81
N VAL A 57 5.97 3.32 -2.02
CA VAL A 57 5.37 3.47 -3.35
C VAL A 57 5.94 4.69 -4.08
N LYS A 58 6.12 5.83 -3.40
CA LYS A 58 6.72 7.02 -4.03
C LYS A 58 8.16 6.73 -4.46
N ARG A 59 8.98 6.13 -3.61
CA ARG A 59 10.36 5.73 -3.93
C ARG A 59 10.40 4.76 -5.12
N ALA A 60 9.56 3.73 -5.11
CA ALA A 60 9.44 2.78 -6.22
C ALA A 60 9.06 3.45 -7.54
N ARG A 61 8.19 4.47 -7.52
CA ARG A 61 7.84 5.25 -8.71
C ARG A 61 8.99 6.10 -9.24
N TYR A 62 9.75 6.75 -8.36
CA TYR A 62 10.95 7.51 -8.76
C TYR A 62 12.01 6.61 -9.42
N LEU A 63 12.10 5.35 -8.99
CA LEU A 63 13.01 4.34 -9.55
C LEU A 63 12.41 3.57 -10.75
N ALA A 64 11.27 4.01 -11.28
CA ALA A 64 10.55 3.34 -12.38
C ALA A 64 10.13 1.88 -12.13
N LEU A 65 10.13 1.42 -10.87
CA LEU A 65 9.65 0.09 -10.48
C LEU A 65 8.11 -0.01 -10.49
N LEU A 66 7.43 1.12 -10.29
CA LEU A 66 5.97 1.24 -10.35
C LEU A 66 5.56 2.43 -11.22
N PRO A 67 4.46 2.31 -11.99
CA PRO A 67 3.95 3.41 -12.80
C PRO A 67 3.26 4.48 -11.94
N PHE A 68 3.28 5.72 -12.43
CA PHE A 68 2.49 6.83 -11.88
C PHE A 68 1.02 6.77 -12.31
N THR A 69 0.78 6.31 -13.53
CA THR A 69 -0.54 6.14 -14.15
C THR A 69 -0.50 4.95 -15.09
N THR A 70 -1.64 4.27 -15.23
CA THR A 70 -1.87 3.32 -16.33
C THR A 70 -2.27 4.14 -17.57
N ARG A 71 -1.85 3.69 -18.77
CA ARG A 71 -2.24 4.30 -20.05
C ARG A 71 -3.68 3.95 -20.40
#